data_AF-A0A0P9DDN1-F1
#
_entry.id   AF-A0A0P9DDN1-F1
#
_cell.length_a   1.000
_cell.length_b   1.000
_cell.length_c   1.000
_cell.angle_alpha   90.00
_cell.angle_beta   90.00
_cell.angle_gamma   90.00
#
_symmetry.space_group_name_H-M   'P 1'
#
loop_
_entity.id
_entity.type
_entity.pdbx_description
1 polymer ?
#
loop_
_entity_poly.entity_id
_entity_poly.type
_entity_poly.pdbx_seq_one_letter_code
_entity_poly.pdbx_strand_id
1 'polypeptide(L)' 'GVGANIVLGLVERARERGIPTVFALTRAVSFFTRLGFVISARESFPEKVWKDCVICPLQHRCDETAVVMEL' A
#
# COMPACT_ATOMS: atom_id res chain seq x y z
N GLY A 1 -6.80 -11.42 13.33
CA GLY A 1 -6.91 -10.32 14.30
C GLY A 1 -7.63 -9.14 13.68
N VAL A 2 -8.07 -8.15 14.47
CA VAL A 2 -8.93 -7.04 13.98
C VAL A 2 -8.30 -6.27 12.83
N GLY A 3 -7.00 -5.93 12.91
CA GLY A 3 -6.30 -5.22 11.83
C GLY A 3 -6.33 -5.97 10.49
N ALA A 4 -6.13 -7.30 10.52
CA ALA A 4 -6.21 -8.14 9.32
C ALA A 4 -7.62 -8.12 8.71
N ASN A 5 -8.66 -8.20 9.55
CA ASN A 5 -10.05 -8.17 9.09
C ASN A 5 -10.40 -6.84 8.42
N ILE A 6 -9.90 -5.71 8.95
CA ILE A 6 -10.11 -4.40 8.35
C ILE A 6 -9.46 -4.35 6.96
N VAL A 7 -8.19 -4.74 6.85
CA VAL A 7 -7.47 -4.71 5.56
C VAL A 7 -8.15 -5.61 4.54
N LEU A 8 -8.48 -6.86 4.92
CA LEU A 8 -9.16 -7.80 4.03
C LEU A 8 -10.56 -7.30 3.61
N GLY A 9 -11.31 -6.65 4.51
CA GLY A 9 -12.59 -6.05 4.17
C GLY A 9 -12.47 -4.89 3.18
N LEU A 10 -11.41 -4.07 3.29
CA LEU A 10 -11.13 -3.00 2.32
C LEU A 10 -10.72 -3.56 0.96
N VAL A 11 -9.92 -4.63 0.96
CA VAL A 11 -9.50 -5.37 -0.23
C VAL A 11 -10.70 -5.93 -0.97
N GLU A 12 -11.64 -6.54 -0.26
CA GLU A 12 -12.85 -7.09 -0.87
C GLU A 12 -13.72 -6.00 -1.47
N ARG A 13 -13.90 -4.87 -0.77
CA ARG A 13 -14.59 -3.70 -1.34
C ARG A 13 -13.90 -3.13 -2.57
N ALA A 14 -12.58 -3.21 -2.65
CA ALA A 14 -11.83 -2.78 -3.82
C ALA A 14 -12.07 -3.73 -5.00
N ARG A 15 -12.12 -5.05 -4.76
CA ARG A 15 -12.54 -6.05 -5.77
C ARG A 15 -13.94 -5.81 -6.28
N GLU A 16 -14.91 -5.61 -5.39
CA GLU A 16 -16.31 -5.33 -5.74
C GLU A 16 -16.44 -4.07 -6.63
N ARG A 17 -15.52 -3.11 -6.48
CA ARG A 17 -15.46 -1.88 -7.27
C ARG A 17 -14.67 -2.03 -8.58
N GLY A 18 -14.13 -3.21 -8.87
CA GLY A 18 -13.31 -3.46 -10.07
C GLY A 18 -11.96 -2.75 -10.03
N ILE A 19 -11.42 -2.47 -8.84
CA ILE A 19 -10.09 -1.88 -8.70
C ILE A 19 -9.05 -2.99 -8.93
N PRO A 20 -8.16 -2.87 -9.94
CA PRO A 20 -7.24 -3.94 -10.30
C PRO A 20 -6.07 -4.10 -9.33
N THR A 21 -5.75 -3.06 -8.56
CA THR A 21 -4.56 -3.03 -7.73
C THR A 21 -4.76 -2.13 -6.53
N VAL A 22 -4.33 -2.59 -5.35
CA VAL A 22 -4.27 -1.80 -4.12
C VAL A 22 -2.84 -1.72 -3.62
N PHE A 23 -2.50 -0.63 -2.95
CA PHE A 23 -1.18 -0.42 -2.39
C PHE A 23 -1.24 0.28 -1.03
N ALA A 24 -0.15 0.17 -0.28
CA ALA A 24 0.03 0.86 0.99
C ALA A 24 1.51 1.24 1.19
N LEU A 25 1.75 2.34 1.89
CA LEU A 25 3.04 2.68 2.48
C LEU A 25 2.98 2.30 3.95
N THR A 26 3.94 1.49 4.42
CA THR A 26 3.89 0.95 5.78
C THR A 26 5.27 0.63 6.33
N ARG A 27 5.40 0.75 7.66
CA ARG A 27 6.56 0.22 8.41
C ARG A 27 6.37 -1.24 8.83
N ALA A 28 5.12 -1.73 8.82
CA ALA A 28 4.75 -3.07 9.25
C ALA A 28 4.73 -4.05 8.07
N VAL A 29 5.84 -4.15 7.32
CA VAL A 29 5.91 -4.94 6.08
C VAL A 29 5.46 -6.38 6.28
N SER A 30 5.94 -7.03 7.34
CA SER A 30 5.61 -8.43 7.67
C SER A 30 4.12 -8.66 7.99
N PHE A 31 3.38 -7.62 8.36
CA PHE A 31 1.94 -7.71 8.54
C PHE A 31 1.22 -7.78 7.18
N PHE A 32 1.58 -6.92 6.23
CA PHE A 32 0.97 -6.89 4.91
C PHE A 32 1.38 -8.07 4.02
N THR A 33 2.63 -8.52 4.11
CA THR A 33 3.07 -9.69 3.35
C THR A 33 2.34 -10.96 3.76
N ARG A 34 1.99 -11.11 5.04
CA ARG A 34 1.13 -12.20 5.52
C ARG A 34 -0.31 -12.13 5.01
N LEU A 35 -0.77 -10.96 4.56
CA LEU A 35 -2.10 -10.76 3.98
C LEU A 35 -2.13 -10.92 2.45
N GLY A 36 -0.98 -11.23 1.82
CA GLY A 36 -0.89 -11.42 0.37
C GLY A 36 -0.35 -10.22 -0.41
N PHE A 37 0.07 -9.15 0.26
CA PHE A 37 0.75 -8.04 -0.39
C PHE A 37 2.20 -8.40 -0.70
N VAL A 38 2.72 -7.91 -1.82
CA VAL A 38 4.12 -8.01 -2.20
C VAL A 38 4.81 -6.66 -2.03
N ILE A 39 6.10 -6.69 -1.67
CA ILE A 39 6.90 -5.47 -1.60
C ILE A 39 7.08 -4.93 -3.02
N SER A 40 6.82 -3.65 -3.22
CA SER A 40 7.02 -2.97 -4.50
C SER A 40 7.86 -1.71 -4.33
N ALA A 41 8.41 -1.25 -5.43
CA ALA A 41 9.22 -0.04 -5.48
C ALA A 41 8.30 1.20 -5.52
N ARG A 42 8.69 2.28 -4.84
CA ARG A 42 7.91 3.53 -4.84
C ARG A 42 7.76 4.13 -6.23
N GLU A 43 8.68 3.80 -7.14
CA GLU A 43 8.66 4.21 -8.55
C GLU A 43 7.51 3.60 -9.35
N SER A 44 6.86 2.53 -8.86
CA SER A 44 5.70 1.92 -9.51
C SER A 44 4.40 2.70 -9.32
N PHE A 45 4.38 3.75 -8.50
CA PHE A 45 3.13 4.46 -8.18
C PHE A 45 2.75 5.51 -9.22
N PRO A 46 1.45 5.65 -9.55
CA PRO A 46 0.98 6.71 -10.42
C PRO A 46 1.36 8.08 -9.86
N GLU A 47 1.74 9.02 -10.73
CA GLU A 47 2.22 10.38 -10.38
C GLU A 47 1.31 11.14 -9.40
N LYS A 48 0.02 10.81 -9.34
CA LYS A 48 -0.92 11.42 -8.40
C LYS A 48 -0.54 11.17 -6.93
N VAL A 49 0.05 10.03 -6.62
CA VAL A 49 0.50 9.66 -5.26
C VAL A 49 1.78 10.41 -4.90
N TRP A 50 2.57 10.79 -5.91
CA TRP A 50 3.82 11.51 -5.72
C TRP A 50 3.61 12.94 -5.25
N LYS A 51 2.47 13.57 -5.55
CA LYS A 51 2.21 14.96 -5.10
C LYS A 51 2.33 15.13 -3.59
N ASP A 52 1.84 14.16 -2.81
CA ASP A 52 1.94 14.20 -1.35
C ASP A 52 3.35 13.85 -0.85
N CYS A 53 4.09 13.04 -1.61
CA CYS A 53 5.49 12.69 -1.30
C CYS A 53 6.49 13.79 -1.69
N VAL A 54 6.21 14.60 -2.72
CA VAL A 54 7.08 15.69 -3.21
C VAL A 54 7.16 16.83 -2.19
N ILE A 55 6.10 17.06 -1.43
CA ILE A 55 6.06 18.09 -0.38
C ILE A 55 6.57 17.52 0.96
N CYS A 56 6.77 16.21 1.05
CA CYS A 56 7.11 15.56 2.30
C CYS A 56 8.56 15.89 2.73
N PRO A 57 8.78 16.48 3.92
CA PRO A 57 10.13 16.78 4.42
C PRO A 57 10.95 15.52 4.68
N LEU A 58 10.28 14.37 4.80
CA LEU A 58 10.89 13.06 5.00
C LEU A 58 11.09 12.30 3.69
N GLN A 59 10.85 12.87 2.51
CA GLN A 59 10.97 12.15 1.23
C GLN A 59 12.31 11.43 1.07
N HIS A 60 13.41 12.07 1.47
CA HIS A 60 14.76 11.51 1.41
C HIS A 60 15.14 10.58 2.58
N ARG A 61 14.28 10.48 3.60
CA ARG A 61 14.47 9.64 4.79
C ARG A 61 13.24 8.79 5.11
N CYS A 62 12.36 8.58 4.13
CA CYS A 62 11.08 7.94 4.39
C CYS A 62 11.32 6.45 4.60
N ASP A 63 11.09 6.02 5.83
CA ASP A 63 11.38 4.70 6.35
C ASP A 63 10.16 3.75 6.27
N GLU A 64 9.14 4.16 5.53
CA GLU A 64 8.05 3.30 5.10
C GLU A 64 8.49 2.47 3.89
N THR A 65 7.93 1.27 3.76
CA THR A 65 8.11 0.41 2.60
C THR A 65 6.79 0.35 1.85
N ALA A 66 6.88 0.34 0.53
CA ALA A 66 5.70 0.23 -0.29
C ALA A 66 5.34 -1.23 -0.54
N VAL A 67 4.07 -1.54 -0.38
CA VAL A 67 3.51 -2.87 -0.62
C VAL A 67 2.32 -2.75 -1.55
N VAL A 68 2.17 -3.71 -2.45
CA VAL A 68 1.12 -3.75 -3.47
C VAL A 68 0.45 -5.11 -3.47
N MET A 69 -0.82 -5.16 -3.84
CA MET A 69 -1.53 -6.40 -4.08
C MET A 69 -2.40 -6.21 -5.33
N GLU A 70 -2.20 -7.10 -6.29
CA GLU A 70 -3.08 -7.26 -7.44
C GLU A 70 -4.32 -8.03 -7.00
N LEU A 71 -5.49 -7.53 -7.39
CA LEU A 71 -6.79 -7.94 -6.84
C LEU A 71 -7.56 -8.93 -7.70
#